data_AF-A0A218QQ20-F1
#
_entry.id   AF-A0A218QQ20-F1
#
_cell.length_a   1.000
_cell.length_b   1.000
_cell.length_c   1.000
_cell.angle_alpha   90.00
_cell.angle_beta   90.00
_cell.angle_gamma   90.00
#
_symmetry.space_group_name_H-M   'P 1'
#
loop_
_entity.id
_entity.type
_entity.pdbx_description
1 polymer ?
#
loop_
_entity_poly.entity_id
_entity_poly.type
_entity_poly.pdbx_seq_one_letter_code
_entity_poly.pdbx_strand_id
1 'polypeptide(L)' 'MTPQEFLEDLALAETDSQRLVVFARYLDTTALDNATTRRWRSLSYSNEIQMSLNNLAFHLEALAEPRVQ' A
#
# COMPACT_ATOMS: atom_id res chain seq x y z
N MET A 1 4.52 7.14 5.48
CA MET A 1 5.22 7.52 4.24
C MET A 1 4.55 8.76 3.69
N THR A 2 5.30 9.74 3.19
CA THR A 2 4.74 10.87 2.45
C THR A 2 4.60 10.52 0.97
N PRO A 3 3.76 11.22 0.18
CA PRO A 3 3.71 11.02 -1.27
C PRO A 3 5.07 11.21 -1.96
N GLN A 4 5.93 12.08 -1.42
CA GLN A 4 7.25 12.32 -1.98
C GLN A 4 8.23 11.19 -1.66
N GLU A 5 8.25 10.71 -0.41
CA GLU A 5 9.02 9.51 -0.01
C GLU A 5 8.61 8.29 -0.85
N PHE A 6 7.32 8.13 -1.13
CA PHE A 6 6.82 7.06 -2.01
C PHE A 6 7.40 7.15 -3.44
N LEU A 7 7.40 8.34 -4.04
CA LEU A 7 7.91 8.54 -5.39
C LEU A 7 9.43 8.34 -5.45
N GLU A 8 10.15 8.78 -4.41
CA GLU A 8 11.59 8.57 -4.28
C GLU A 8 11.93 7.08 -4.15
N ASP A 9 11.26 6.35 -3.24
CA ASP A 9 11.45 4.92 -3.07
C ASP A 9 11.09 4.12 -4.33
N LEU A 10 10.04 4.55 -5.05
CA LEU A 10 9.62 3.89 -6.30
C LEU A 10 10.65 4.11 -7.42
N ALA A 11 11.23 5.31 -7.51
CA ALA A 11 12.27 5.62 -8.49
C ALA A 11 13.58 4.86 -8.22
N LEU A 12 13.89 4.59 -6.95
CA LEU A 12 15.07 3.84 -6.51
C LEU A 12 14.91 2.31 -6.63
N ALA A 13 13.68 1.80 -6.79
CA ALA A 13 13.43 0.37 -6.93
C ALA A 13 13.93 -0.15 -8.29
N GLU A 14 14.93 -1.03 -8.25
CA GLU A 14 15.58 -1.60 -9.43
C GLU A 14 14.77 -2.78 -10.00
N THR A 15 14.10 -3.56 -9.14
CA THR A 15 13.34 -4.75 -9.53
C THR A 15 11.83 -4.57 -9.37
N ASP A 16 11.04 -5.35 -10.11
CA ASP A 16 9.58 -5.36 -9.97
C ASP A 16 9.15 -5.79 -8.56
N SER A 17 9.83 -6.77 -7.96
CA SER A 17 9.62 -7.15 -6.56
C SER A 17 9.82 -5.98 -5.60
N GLN A 18 10.88 -5.19 -5.77
CA GLN A 18 11.11 -4.00 -4.94
C GLN A 18 10.00 -2.96 -5.13
N ARG A 19 9.53 -2.74 -6.36
CA ARG A 19 8.41 -1.82 -6.65
C ARG A 19 7.14 -2.27 -5.93
N LEU A 20 6.84 -3.57 -5.94
CA LEU A 20 5.68 -4.14 -5.23
C LEU A 20 5.75 -3.90 -3.71
N VAL A 21 6.93 -4.04 -3.10
CA VAL A 21 7.13 -3.70 -1.68
C VAL A 21 6.86 -2.21 -1.40
N VAL A 22 7.36 -1.31 -2.25
CA VAL A 22 7.14 0.14 -2.10
C VAL A 22 5.65 0.47 -2.17
N PHE A 23 4.92 -0.13 -3.12
CA PHE A 23 3.47 0.02 -3.21
C PHE A 23 2.73 -0.52 -1.99
N ALA A 24 3.10 -1.70 -1.49
CA ALA A 24 2.48 -2.26 -0.29
C ALA A 24 2.64 -1.35 0.93
N ARG A 25 3.86 -0.84 1.17
CA ARG A 25 4.15 0.10 2.27
C ARG A 25 3.38 1.41 2.15
N TYR A 26 3.20 1.91 0.93
CA TYR A 26 2.41 3.13 0.71
C TYR A 26 0.94 2.92 1.05
N LEU A 27 0.38 1.76 0.68
CA LEU A 27 -0.99 1.39 1.03
C LEU A 27 -1.15 1.22 2.54
N ASP A 28 -0.24 0.50 3.18
CA ASP A 28 -0.32 0.17 4.62
C ASP A 28 -0.14 1.40 5.53
N THR A 29 0.61 2.40 5.08
CA THR A 29 0.80 3.64 5.84
C THR A 29 -0.17 4.74 5.39
N THR A 30 0.11 5.35 4.25
CA THR A 30 -0.54 6.60 3.81
C THR A 30 -2.02 6.41 3.48
N ALA A 31 -2.37 5.32 2.78
CA ALA A 31 -3.74 5.10 2.37
C ALA A 31 -4.62 4.69 3.57
N LEU A 32 -4.12 3.83 4.46
CA LEU A 32 -4.85 3.42 5.65
C LEU A 32 -4.92 4.48 6.75
N ASP A 33 -3.88 5.29 6.95
CA ASP A 33 -3.94 6.41 7.90
C ASP A 33 -5.04 7.39 7.48
N ASN A 34 -5.13 7.70 6.18
CA ASN A 34 -6.21 8.52 5.64
C ASN A 34 -7.58 7.81 5.75
N ALA A 35 -7.60 6.48 5.72
CA ALA A 35 -8.77 5.64 5.93
C ALA A 35 -9.31 5.63 7.37
N THR A 36 -8.66 6.32 8.31
CA THR A 36 -9.19 6.47 9.67
C THR A 36 -9.79 7.85 9.95
N THR A 37 -9.69 8.79 9.00
CA THR A 37 -10.13 10.18 9.17
C THR A 37 -11.65 10.33 9.27
N ARG A 38 -12.11 11.42 9.88
CA ARG A 38 -13.55 11.72 10.01
C ARG A 38 -14.24 11.83 8.64
N ARG A 39 -13.51 12.36 7.65
CA ARG A 39 -13.98 12.43 6.25
C ARG A 39 -14.12 11.04 5.66
N TRP A 40 -13.15 10.15 5.87
CA TRP A 40 -13.23 8.77 5.39
C TRP A 40 -14.41 8.01 6.00
N ARG A 41 -14.60 8.11 7.32
CA ARG A 41 -15.74 7.46 8.02
C ARG A 41 -17.11 7.95 7.56
N SER A 42 -17.17 9.10 6.88
CA SER A 42 -18.42 9.64 6.31
C SER A 42 -18.75 9.09 4.92
N LEU A 43 -17.81 8.38 4.27
CA LEU A 43 -18.05 7.73 2.98
C LEU A 43 -18.83 6.43 3.18
N SER A 44 -19.88 6.26 2.38
CA SER A 44 -20.54 4.95 2.23
C SER A 44 -19.52 3.93 1.72
N TYR A 45 -19.52 2.73 2.31
CA TYR A 45 -18.59 1.63 2.01
C TYR A 45 -17.12 1.85 2.41
N SER A 46 -16.86 2.82 3.30
CA SER A 46 -15.49 3.13 3.79
C SER A 46 -14.77 1.92 4.42
N ASN A 47 -15.50 1.04 5.09
CA ASN A 47 -14.95 -0.16 5.71
C ASN A 47 -14.52 -1.20 4.66
N GLU A 48 -15.35 -1.43 3.63
CA GLU A 48 -15.09 -2.36 2.54
C GLU A 48 -13.90 -1.91 1.69
N ILE A 49 -13.79 -0.59 1.46
CA ILE A 49 -12.63 0.00 0.79
C ILE A 49 -11.37 -0.22 1.64
N GLN A 50 -11.43 0.03 2.95
CA GLN A 50 -10.29 -0.20 3.84
C GLN A 50 -9.85 -1.67 3.83
N MET A 51 -10.77 -2.63 3.92
CA MET A 51 -10.46 -4.05 3.82
C MET A 51 -9.84 -4.43 2.47
N SER A 52 -10.32 -3.84 1.37
CA SER A 52 -9.78 -4.09 0.04
C SER A 52 -8.35 -3.57 -0.09
N LEU A 53 -8.05 -2.40 0.47
CA LEU A 53 -6.69 -1.83 0.50
C LEU A 53 -5.74 -2.69 1.33
N ASN A 54 -6.18 -3.19 2.49
CA ASN A 54 -5.41 -4.15 3.31
C ASN A 54 -5.07 -5.41 2.53
N ASN A 55 -6.06 -6.00 1.85
CA ASN A 55 -5.86 -7.23 1.07
C ASN A 55 -4.88 -7.00 -0.09
N LEU A 56 -4.97 -5.85 -0.76
CA LEU A 56 -4.04 -5.49 -1.82
C LEU A 56 -2.61 -5.35 -1.29
N ALA A 57 -2.41 -4.65 -0.18
CA ALA A 57 -1.09 -4.51 0.44
C ALA A 57 -0.48 -5.90 0.75
N PHE A 58 -1.24 -6.76 1.43
CA PHE A 58 -0.81 -8.12 1.75
C PHE A 58 -0.41 -8.95 0.52
N HIS A 59 -1.22 -8.92 -0.55
CA HIS A 59 -0.92 -9.68 -1.76
C HIS A 59 0.29 -9.13 -2.54
N LEU A 60 0.50 -7.81 -2.52
CA LEU A 60 1.67 -7.19 -3.14
C LEU A 60 2.97 -7.60 -2.42
N GLU A 61 2.96 -7.67 -1.09
CA GLU A 61 4.10 -8.19 -0.32
C GLU A 61 4.39 -9.66 -0.64
N ALA A 62 3.35 -10.50 -0.66
CA ALA A 62 3.49 -11.91 -1.00
C ALA A 62 4.01 -12.15 -2.43
N LEU A 63 3.68 -11.28 -3.38
CA LEU A 63 4.21 -11.33 -4.75
C LEU A 63 5.65 -10.83 -4.84
N ALA A 64 6.05 -9.94 -3.94
CA ALA A 64 7.41 -9.42 -3.87
C ALA A 64 8.40 -10.43 -3.26
N GLU A 65 7.93 -11.35 -2.42
CA GLU A 65 8.77 -12.42 -1.87
C GLU A 65 9.33 -13.31 -3.00
N PRO A 66 10.66 -13.50 -3.06
CA PRO A 66 11.25 -14.43 -4.02
C PRO A 66 10.69 -15.82 -3.77
N ARG A 67 10.09 -16.44 -4.79
CA ARG A 67 9.74 -17.86 -4.72
C ARG A 67 11.03 -18.65 -4.57
N VAL A 68 11.31 -19.14 -3.36
CA VAL A 68 12.32 -20.16 -3.15
C VAL A 68 11.83 -21.38 -3.94
N GLN A 69 12.45 -21.63 -5.09
CA GLN A 69 12.31 -22.88 -5.85
C GLN A 69 13.46 -23.79 -5.50
#